data_AF-A0A3E1E036-F1
#
_entry.id   AF-A0A3E1E036-F1
#
_cell.length_a   1.000
_cell.length_b   1.000
_cell.length_c   1.000
_cell.angle_alpha   90.00
_cell.angle_beta   90.00
_cell.angle_gamma   90.00
#
_symmetry.space_group_name_H-M   'P 1'
#
loop_
_entity.id
_entity.type
_entity.pdbx_description
1 polymer ?
#
loop_
_entity_poly.entity_id
_entity_poly.type
_entity_poly.pdbx_seq_one_letter_code
_entity_poly.pdbx_strand_id
1 'polypeptide(L)'
;MPDPFATFELKIRPWLEPAVVQEKFVSLAGKSHPDSDRAPGANSNFQSVTTAHQILRDPVRRLEAALELEAPGILANIDGHLVPNDLPDLFMSIATLHRQISAFCGQRAQGAQSRSVPASPLSTALLRSETFSLRSDLEHLTQKLNQQWERCENQVRAADAVWDRRTLEMLRHLASVYREMSFLQRWRSQLKEADLLLKTCP
;
A
#
# COMPACT_ATOMS: atom_id res chain seq x y z
N MET A 1 -19.64 6.51 -7.42
CA MET A 1 -19.08 5.22 -6.97
C MET A 1 -20.10 4.58 -6.03
N PRO A 2 -20.42 3.28 -6.11
CA PRO A 2 -21.31 2.65 -5.14
C PRO A 2 -20.69 2.73 -3.74
N ASP A 3 -21.52 2.97 -2.73
CA ASP A 3 -21.10 3.08 -1.33
C ASP A 3 -20.68 1.71 -0.78
N PRO A 4 -19.37 1.48 -0.51
CA PRO A 4 -18.89 0.21 -0.03
C PRO A 4 -19.32 -0.06 1.43
N PHE A 5 -19.54 0.98 2.24
CA PHE A 5 -20.00 0.85 3.63
C PHE A 5 -21.48 0.44 3.67
N ALA A 6 -22.31 1.05 2.85
CA ALA A 6 -23.72 0.64 2.70
C ALA A 6 -23.84 -0.82 2.24
N THR A 7 -22.98 -1.25 1.31
CA THR A 7 -22.94 -2.65 0.83
C THR A 7 -22.66 -3.66 1.95
N PHE A 8 -21.91 -3.25 2.97
CA PHE A 8 -21.56 -4.07 4.13
C PHE A 8 -22.47 -3.83 5.35
N GLU A 9 -23.46 -2.94 5.22
CA GLU A 9 -24.29 -2.44 6.32
C GLU A 9 -23.45 -1.90 7.48
N LEU A 10 -22.34 -1.24 7.17
CA LEU A 10 -21.43 -0.63 8.13
C LEU A 10 -21.63 0.88 8.16
N LYS A 11 -21.36 1.47 9.33
CA LYS A 11 -21.26 2.94 9.43
C LYS A 11 -19.99 3.39 8.72
N ILE A 12 -20.04 4.55 8.06
CA ILE A 12 -18.87 5.19 7.45
C ILE A 12 -17.89 5.52 8.57
N ARG A 13 -16.72 4.89 8.52
CA ARG A 13 -15.63 5.03 9.50
C ARG A 13 -14.29 4.97 8.76
N PRO A 14 -13.35 5.87 9.05
CA PRO A 14 -12.02 5.85 8.43
C PRO A 14 -11.19 4.65 8.92
N TRP A 15 -11.41 4.18 10.16
CA TRP A 15 -10.79 2.96 10.67
C TRP A 15 -11.81 1.82 10.75
N LEU A 16 -11.40 0.64 10.31
CA LEU A 16 -12.13 -0.61 10.47
C LEU A 16 -11.14 -1.71 10.80
N GLU A 17 -11.51 -2.56 11.77
CA GLU A 17 -10.70 -3.72 12.13
C GLU A 17 -10.72 -4.74 10.96
N PRO A 18 -9.56 -5.18 10.44
CA PRO A 18 -9.50 -6.08 9.29
C PRO A 18 -10.27 -7.40 9.50
N ALA A 19 -10.27 -7.93 10.72
CA ALA A 19 -11.01 -9.14 11.07
C ALA A 19 -12.52 -8.96 10.87
N VAL A 20 -13.08 -7.81 11.29
CA VAL A 20 -14.51 -7.50 11.15
C VAL A 20 -14.92 -7.39 9.68
N VAL A 21 -14.09 -6.75 8.86
CA VAL A 21 -14.32 -6.66 7.40
C VAL A 21 -14.32 -8.04 6.76
N GLN A 22 -13.39 -8.91 7.17
CA GLN A 22 -13.27 -10.25 6.64
C GLN A 22 -14.46 -11.15 7.03
N GLU A 23 -14.89 -11.13 8.30
CA GLU A 23 -16.04 -11.89 8.78
C GLU A 23 -17.34 -11.49 8.07
N LYS A 24 -17.57 -10.18 7.92
CA LYS A 24 -18.71 -9.64 7.17
C LYS A 24 -18.68 -10.08 5.71
N PHE A 25 -17.51 -10.06 5.07
CA PHE A 25 -17.37 -10.54 3.70
C PHE A 25 -17.72 -12.02 3.58
N VAL A 26 -17.21 -12.90 4.46
CA VAL A 26 -17.53 -14.34 4.41
C VAL A 26 -19.03 -14.57 4.56
N SER A 27 -19.70 -13.85 5.47
CA SER A 27 -21.14 -13.94 5.66
C SER A 27 -21.94 -13.48 4.44
N LEU A 28 -21.59 -12.33 3.85
CA LEU A 28 -22.27 -11.78 2.69
C LEU A 28 -22.00 -12.60 1.41
N ALA A 29 -20.74 -12.96 1.18
CA ALA A 29 -20.32 -13.78 0.04
C ALA A 29 -21.00 -15.15 0.05
N GLY A 30 -21.18 -15.77 1.23
CA GLY A 30 -21.91 -17.03 1.35
C GLY A 30 -23.39 -16.93 0.99
N LYS A 31 -24.03 -15.78 1.25
CA LYS A 31 -25.44 -15.52 0.90
C LYS A 31 -25.63 -15.16 -0.57
N SER A 32 -24.67 -14.44 -1.16
CA SER A 32 -24.74 -13.95 -2.54
C SER A 32 -23.96 -14.80 -3.54
N HIS A 33 -23.44 -15.97 -3.14
CA HIS A 33 -22.65 -16.82 -4.04
C HIS A 33 -23.53 -17.35 -5.18
N PRO A 34 -23.09 -17.27 -6.46
CA PRO A 34 -23.92 -17.68 -7.60
C PRO A 34 -24.32 -19.16 -7.63
N ASP A 35 -23.62 -20.02 -6.88
CA ASP A 35 -24.04 -21.43 -6.69
C ASP A 35 -25.16 -21.60 -5.66
N SER A 36 -25.26 -20.69 -4.69
CA SER A 36 -26.29 -20.71 -3.63
C SER A 36 -27.52 -19.90 -4.00
N ASP A 37 -27.33 -18.81 -4.74
CA ASP A 37 -28.39 -17.96 -5.25
C ASP A 37 -28.42 -18.01 -6.78
N ARG A 38 -29.43 -18.70 -7.34
CA ARG A 38 -29.65 -18.80 -8.80
C ARG A 38 -30.55 -17.69 -9.34
N ALA A 39 -30.85 -16.66 -8.53
CA ALA A 39 -31.64 -15.54 -8.98
C ALA A 39 -30.94 -14.78 -10.14
N PRO A 40 -31.69 -14.27 -11.12
CA PRO A 40 -31.14 -13.39 -12.13
C PRO A 40 -30.56 -12.14 -11.44
N GLY A 41 -29.22 -12.00 -11.46
CA GLY A 41 -28.50 -10.91 -10.79
C GLY A 41 -27.54 -11.34 -9.67
N ALA A 42 -27.52 -12.62 -9.27
CA ALA A 42 -26.63 -13.13 -8.22
C ALA A 42 -25.15 -12.84 -8.49
N ASN A 43 -24.69 -12.98 -9.75
CA ASN A 43 -23.33 -12.62 -10.15
C ASN A 43 -23.02 -11.13 -9.93
N SER A 44 -23.98 -10.25 -10.21
CA SER A 44 -23.83 -8.80 -10.04
C SER A 44 -23.74 -8.42 -8.55
N ASN A 45 -24.57 -9.06 -7.72
CA ASN A 45 -24.54 -8.87 -6.28
C ASN A 45 -23.22 -9.36 -5.67
N PHE A 46 -22.75 -10.55 -6.08
CA PHE A 46 -21.46 -11.09 -5.65
C PHE A 46 -20.27 -10.20 -6.05
N GLN A 47 -20.29 -9.68 -7.29
CA GLN A 47 -19.28 -8.73 -7.76
C GLN A 47 -19.30 -7.42 -6.96
N SER A 48 -20.48 -6.93 -6.61
CA SER A 48 -20.64 -5.72 -5.78
C SER A 48 -20.05 -5.93 -4.38
N VAL A 49 -20.35 -7.07 -3.73
CA VAL A 49 -19.79 -7.44 -2.41
C VAL A 49 -18.28 -7.60 -2.48
N THR A 50 -17.76 -8.25 -3.53
CA THR A 50 -16.32 -8.44 -3.72
C THR A 50 -15.58 -7.11 -3.93
N THR A 51 -16.17 -6.20 -4.72
CA THR A 51 -15.59 -4.88 -4.96
C THR A 51 -15.58 -4.05 -3.69
N ALA A 52 -16.68 -4.05 -2.93
CA ALA A 52 -16.77 -3.37 -1.63
C ALA A 52 -15.74 -3.94 -0.64
N HIS A 53 -15.56 -5.27 -0.58
CA HIS A 53 -14.51 -5.89 0.24
C HIS A 53 -13.11 -5.40 -0.12
N GLN A 54 -12.78 -5.35 -1.42
CA GLN A 54 -11.46 -4.88 -1.87
C GLN A 54 -11.19 -3.43 -1.46
N ILE A 55 -12.21 -2.57 -1.50
CA ILE A 55 -12.12 -1.17 -1.06
C ILE A 55 -11.96 -1.11 0.46
N LEU A 56 -12.84 -1.79 1.21
CA LEU A 56 -12.83 -1.74 2.67
C LEU A 56 -11.64 -2.47 3.30
N ARG A 57 -11.00 -3.42 2.62
CA ARG A 57 -9.82 -4.11 3.13
C ARG A 57 -8.55 -3.26 3.03
N ASP A 58 -8.43 -2.46 1.96
CA ASP A 58 -7.28 -1.57 1.75
C ASP A 58 -7.48 -0.28 2.56
N PRO A 59 -6.59 0.05 3.51
CA PRO A 59 -6.77 1.22 4.37
C PRO A 59 -6.74 2.55 3.61
N VAL A 60 -6.00 2.66 2.50
CA VAL A 60 -5.93 3.87 1.68
C VAL A 60 -7.24 4.04 0.91
N ARG A 61 -7.71 2.98 0.24
CA ARG A 61 -8.99 3.03 -0.50
C ARG A 61 -10.19 3.21 0.42
N ARG A 62 -10.16 2.62 1.61
CA ARG A 62 -11.18 2.81 2.64
C ARG A 62 -11.24 4.27 3.09
N LEU A 63 -10.07 4.87 3.37
CA LEU A 63 -9.99 6.25 3.80
C LEU A 63 -10.46 7.20 2.70
N GLU A 64 -10.10 6.94 1.44
CA GLU A 64 -10.61 7.65 0.26
C GLU A 64 -12.14 7.63 0.21
N ALA A 65 -12.72 6.43 0.28
CA ALA A 65 -14.17 6.25 0.23
C ALA A 65 -14.88 6.94 1.40
N ALA A 66 -14.33 6.86 2.62
CA ALA A 66 -14.90 7.52 3.79
C ALA A 66 -14.89 9.05 3.62
N LEU A 67 -13.79 9.62 3.12
CA LEU A 67 -13.65 11.06 2.92
C LEU A 67 -14.56 11.58 1.81
N GLU A 68 -14.65 10.88 0.67
CA GLU A 68 -15.51 11.28 -0.44
C GLU A 68 -17.01 11.16 -0.11
N LEU A 69 -17.41 10.22 0.75
CA LEU A 69 -18.80 10.10 1.20
C LEU A 69 -19.20 11.18 2.22
N GLU A 70 -18.29 11.57 3.13
CA GLU A 70 -18.57 12.61 4.14
C GLU A 70 -18.45 14.03 3.57
N ALA A 71 -17.44 14.28 2.74
CA ALA A 71 -17.17 15.58 2.14
C ALA A 71 -16.68 15.43 0.69
N PRO A 72 -17.63 15.34 -0.27
CA PRO A 72 -17.28 15.17 -1.68
C PRO A 72 -16.29 16.25 -2.18
N GLY A 73 -15.23 15.81 -2.85
CA GLY A 73 -14.20 16.70 -3.40
C GLY A 73 -13.20 17.24 -2.39
N ILE A 74 -13.25 16.83 -1.13
CA ILE A 74 -12.26 17.26 -0.12
C ILE A 74 -10.83 16.90 -0.53
N LEU A 75 -10.62 15.75 -1.19
CA LEU A 75 -9.32 15.29 -1.64
C LEU A 75 -8.73 16.15 -2.76
N ALA A 76 -9.60 16.69 -3.63
CA ALA A 76 -9.23 17.61 -4.70
C ALA A 76 -8.86 18.99 -4.18
N ASN A 77 -9.50 19.43 -3.09
CA ASN A 77 -9.35 20.76 -2.51
C ASN A 77 -8.21 20.88 -1.47
N ILE A 78 -7.39 19.84 -1.29
CA ILE A 78 -6.21 19.94 -0.43
C ILE A 78 -5.13 20.70 -1.19
N ASP A 79 -4.77 21.88 -0.68
CA ASP A 79 -3.64 22.67 -1.16
C ASP A 79 -2.39 21.78 -1.27
N GLY A 80 -1.71 21.84 -2.42
CA GLY A 80 -0.58 20.98 -2.81
C GLY A 80 0.66 21.05 -1.91
N HIS A 81 0.59 21.78 -0.79
CA HIS A 81 1.69 22.03 0.14
C HIS A 81 1.70 21.13 1.38
N LEU A 82 0.71 20.25 1.57
CA LEU A 82 0.70 19.27 2.66
C LEU A 82 1.44 17.96 2.32
N VAL A 83 2.53 18.03 1.58
CA VAL A 83 3.47 16.90 1.50
C VAL A 83 4.35 16.98 2.75
N PRO A 84 4.31 16.01 3.68
CA PRO A 84 5.23 15.98 4.80
C PRO A 84 6.68 16.22 4.34
N ASN A 85 7.40 17.11 5.03
CA ASN A 85 8.74 17.56 4.64
C ASN A 85 9.75 16.40 4.45
N ASP A 86 9.50 15.24 5.06
CA ASP A 86 10.37 14.06 5.00
C ASP A 86 10.10 13.16 3.77
N LEU A 87 8.95 13.32 3.09
CA LEU A 87 8.59 12.48 1.94
C LEU A 87 9.53 12.64 0.72
N PRO A 88 9.99 13.85 0.35
CA PRO A 88 10.92 14.01 -0.77
C PRO A 88 12.24 13.25 -0.59
N ASP A 89 12.79 13.27 0.62
CA ASP A 89 14.05 12.57 0.92
C ASP A 89 13.88 11.05 0.88
N LEU A 90 12.75 10.55 1.38
CA LEU A 90 12.39 9.14 1.26
C LEU A 90 12.23 8.73 -0.21
N PHE A 91 11.52 9.54 -1.01
CA PHE A 91 11.38 9.31 -2.44
C PHE A 91 12.74 9.17 -3.14
N MET A 92 13.64 10.13 -2.90
CA MET A 92 14.98 10.13 -3.51
C MET A 92 15.80 8.92 -3.08
N SER A 93 15.72 8.52 -1.81
CA SER A 93 16.41 7.35 -1.27
C SER A 93 15.93 6.06 -1.95
N ILE A 94 14.62 5.88 -2.08
CA ILE A 94 14.01 4.71 -2.72
C ILE A 94 14.34 4.65 -4.21
N ALA A 95 14.24 5.78 -4.92
CA ALA A 95 14.59 5.86 -6.33
C ALA A 95 16.07 5.52 -6.56
N THR A 96 16.97 5.98 -5.69
CA THR A 96 18.40 5.67 -5.74
C THR A 96 18.65 4.18 -5.54
N LEU A 97 18.07 3.58 -4.49
CA LEU A 97 18.22 2.16 -4.21
C LEU A 97 17.71 1.30 -5.37
N HIS A 98 16.56 1.64 -5.94
CA HIS A 98 15.99 0.91 -7.08
C HIS A 98 16.92 0.93 -8.30
N ARG A 99 17.53 2.08 -8.60
CA ARG A 99 18.53 2.20 -9.69
C ARG A 99 19.77 1.37 -9.39
N GLN A 100 20.28 1.40 -8.16
CA GLN A 100 21.45 0.62 -7.75
C GLN A 100 21.20 -0.89 -7.89
N ILE A 101 20.07 -1.39 -7.38
CA ILE A 101 19.69 -2.80 -7.50
C ILE A 101 19.52 -3.21 -8.97
N SER A 102 18.88 -2.37 -9.79
CA SER A 102 18.71 -2.63 -11.22
C SER A 102 20.05 -2.69 -11.97
N ALA A 103 20.96 -1.75 -11.67
CA ALA A 103 22.30 -1.72 -12.28
C ALA A 103 23.12 -2.94 -11.87
N PHE A 104 23.11 -3.30 -10.59
CA PHE A 104 23.78 -4.49 -10.05
C PHE A 104 23.31 -5.77 -10.75
N CYS A 105 22.00 -5.97 -10.90
CA CYS A 105 21.49 -7.15 -11.58
C CYS A 105 21.71 -7.14 -13.10
N GLY A 106 21.67 -5.97 -13.74
CA GLY A 106 22.05 -5.82 -15.15
C GLY A 106 23.50 -6.23 -15.41
N GLN A 107 24.44 -5.79 -14.55
CA GLN A 107 25.84 -6.15 -14.65
C GLN A 107 26.07 -7.65 -14.46
N ARG A 108 25.37 -8.28 -13.51
CA ARG A 108 25.46 -9.73 -13.27
C ARG A 108 24.91 -10.56 -14.44
N ALA A 109 23.78 -10.16 -15.00
CA ALA A 109 23.21 -10.83 -16.17
C ALA A 109 24.16 -10.76 -17.38
N GLN A 110 24.79 -9.60 -17.63
CA GLN A 110 25.78 -9.44 -18.71
C GLN A 110 27.05 -10.25 -18.46
N GLY A 111 27.57 -10.24 -17.23
CA GLY A 111 28.75 -11.01 -16.84
C GLY A 111 28.54 -12.52 -16.89
N ALA A 112 27.32 -13.00 -16.61
CA ALA A 112 26.95 -14.41 -16.73
C ALA A 112 26.88 -14.88 -18.19
N GLN A 113 26.41 -14.03 -19.11
CA GLN A 113 26.34 -14.33 -20.54
C GLN A 113 27.73 -14.34 -21.23
N SER A 114 28.71 -13.66 -20.65
CA SER A 114 30.05 -13.51 -21.22
C SER A 114 31.12 -14.44 -20.58
N ARG A 115 30.78 -15.19 -19.53
CA ARG A 115 31.75 -16.01 -18.78
C ARG A 115 31.93 -17.42 -19.35
N SER A 116 33.07 -17.63 -20.01
CA SER A 116 33.72 -18.94 -20.19
C SER A 116 34.79 -19.23 -19.12
N VAL A 117 35.01 -18.31 -18.17
CA VAL A 117 36.10 -18.38 -17.16
C VAL A 117 35.53 -18.26 -15.74
N PRO A 118 35.93 -19.12 -14.78
CA PRO A 118 35.46 -19.07 -13.40
C PRO A 118 35.84 -17.75 -12.71
N ALA A 119 34.92 -17.24 -11.88
CA ALA A 119 35.10 -16.00 -11.13
C ALA A 119 36.29 -16.09 -10.16
N SER A 120 37.11 -15.05 -10.08
CA SER A 120 38.20 -14.99 -9.09
C SER A 120 37.62 -14.89 -7.67
N PRO A 121 38.34 -15.39 -6.64
CA PRO A 121 37.90 -15.27 -5.24
C PRO A 121 37.63 -13.82 -4.79
N LEU A 122 38.45 -12.87 -5.28
CA LEU A 122 38.27 -11.44 -5.01
C LEU A 122 37.00 -10.88 -5.65
N SER A 123 36.73 -11.22 -6.91
CA SER A 123 35.48 -10.81 -7.57
C SER A 123 34.24 -11.38 -6.87
N THR A 124 34.33 -12.60 -6.34
CA THR A 124 33.27 -13.23 -5.56
C THR A 124 33.07 -12.53 -4.22
N ALA A 125 34.16 -12.14 -3.54
CA ALA A 125 34.09 -11.41 -2.27
C ALA A 125 33.46 -10.01 -2.43
N LEU A 126 33.83 -9.27 -3.48
CA LEU A 126 33.26 -7.96 -3.78
C LEU A 126 31.75 -8.04 -4.05
N LEU A 127 31.32 -8.99 -4.88
CA LEU A 127 29.88 -9.19 -5.18
C LEU A 127 29.08 -9.53 -3.92
N ARG A 128 29.64 -10.31 -2.99
CA ARG A 128 29.00 -10.61 -1.70
C ARG A 128 28.86 -9.37 -0.84
N SER A 129 29.91 -8.55 -0.75
CA SER A 129 29.89 -7.30 0.00
C SER A 129 28.84 -6.32 -0.54
N GLU A 130 28.77 -6.16 -1.86
CA GLU A 130 27.79 -5.27 -2.51
C GLU A 130 26.36 -5.79 -2.33
N THR A 131 26.14 -7.10 -2.48
CA THR A 131 24.83 -7.73 -2.21
C THR A 131 24.40 -7.49 -0.76
N PHE A 132 25.32 -7.60 0.19
CA PHE A 132 25.04 -7.34 1.61
C PHE A 132 24.66 -5.87 1.85
N SER A 133 25.39 -4.91 1.26
CA SER A 133 25.07 -3.48 1.36
C SER A 133 23.66 -3.18 0.82
N LEU A 134 23.34 -3.63 -0.39
CA LEU A 134 22.04 -3.40 -1.00
C LEU A 134 20.88 -3.99 -0.18
N ARG A 135 21.09 -5.17 0.43
CA ARG A 135 20.09 -5.77 1.34
C ARG A 135 19.93 -4.96 2.62
N SER A 136 21.02 -4.51 3.21
CA SER A 136 20.99 -3.66 4.41
C SER A 136 20.26 -2.34 4.14
N ASP A 137 20.54 -1.70 3.00
CA ASP A 137 19.87 -0.46 2.60
C ASP A 137 18.38 -0.67 2.35
N LEU A 138 18.01 -1.78 1.70
CA LEU A 138 16.63 -2.15 1.47
C LEU A 138 15.87 -2.40 2.79
N GLU A 139 16.48 -3.15 3.71
CA GLU A 139 15.88 -3.44 5.01
C GLU A 139 15.65 -2.15 5.80
N HIS A 140 16.66 -1.28 5.86
CA HIS A 140 16.58 -0.01 6.56
C HIS A 140 15.50 0.92 5.97
N LEU A 141 15.40 1.04 4.64
CA LEU A 141 14.34 1.82 4.00
C LEU A 141 12.95 1.20 4.21
N THR A 142 12.86 -0.12 4.19
CA THR A 142 11.60 -0.84 4.48
C THR A 142 11.14 -0.58 5.91
N GLN A 143 12.05 -0.61 6.89
CA GLN A 143 11.75 -0.28 8.28
C GLN A 143 11.26 1.16 8.42
N LYS A 144 11.95 2.14 7.81
CA LYS A 144 11.52 3.55 7.82
C LYS A 144 10.13 3.75 7.22
N LEU A 145 9.84 3.12 6.10
CA LEU A 145 8.51 3.17 5.47
C LEU A 145 7.43 2.56 6.36
N ASN A 146 7.71 1.44 7.01
CA ASN A 146 6.76 0.80 7.92
C ASN A 146 6.48 1.68 9.15
N GLN A 147 7.49 2.39 9.68
CA GLN A 147 7.30 3.34 10.78
C GLN A 147 6.41 4.52 10.38
N GLN A 148 6.64 5.12 9.19
CA GLN A 148 5.78 6.20 8.71
C GLN A 148 4.35 5.72 8.42
N TRP A 149 4.21 4.49 7.93
CA TRP A 149 2.90 3.86 7.75
C TRP A 149 2.15 3.68 9.07
N GLU A 150 2.81 3.13 10.08
CA GLU A 150 2.21 2.92 11.41
C GLU A 150 1.82 4.25 12.04
N ARG A 151 2.63 5.30 11.86
CA ARG A 151 2.27 6.68 12.27
C ARG A 151 0.98 7.14 11.60
N CYS A 152 0.84 6.97 10.29
CA CYS A 152 -0.38 7.34 9.57
C CYS A 152 -1.59 6.53 10.07
N GLU A 153 -1.44 5.20 10.26
CA GLU A 153 -2.52 4.36 10.80
C GLU A 153 -2.95 4.82 12.19
N ASN A 154 -2.01 5.20 13.05
CA ASN A 154 -2.32 5.72 14.38
C ASN A 154 -3.06 7.06 14.31
N GLN A 155 -2.74 7.93 13.35
CA GLN A 155 -3.50 9.17 13.11
C GLN A 155 -4.93 8.88 12.64
N VAL A 156 -5.10 7.90 11.75
CA VAL A 156 -6.43 7.45 11.29
C VAL A 156 -7.24 6.88 12.47
N ARG A 157 -6.65 6.04 13.32
CA ARG A 157 -7.30 5.51 14.52
C ARG A 157 -7.69 6.60 15.52
N ALA A 158 -6.81 7.58 15.73
CA ALA A 158 -7.09 8.70 16.62
C ALA A 158 -8.26 9.56 16.11
N ALA A 159 -8.34 9.80 14.80
CA ALA A 159 -9.47 10.49 14.19
C ALA A 159 -10.75 9.66 14.26
N ASP A 160 -10.67 8.34 14.09
CA ASP A 160 -11.81 7.43 14.20
C ASP A 160 -12.46 7.47 15.59
N ALA A 161 -11.65 7.54 16.65
CA ALA A 161 -12.13 7.58 18.04
C ALA A 161 -13.05 8.77 18.34
N VAL A 162 -12.90 9.88 17.63
CA VAL A 162 -13.72 11.09 17.76
C VAL A 162 -14.59 11.35 16.52
N TRP A 163 -14.75 10.32 15.68
CA TRP A 163 -15.38 10.43 14.37
C TRP A 163 -16.87 10.78 14.42
N ASP A 164 -17.52 10.73 15.57
CA ASP A 164 -18.92 11.20 15.66
C ASP A 164 -19.03 12.73 15.49
N ARG A 165 -17.94 13.48 15.68
CA ARG A 165 -17.91 14.96 15.57
C ARG A 165 -17.67 15.51 14.17
N ARG A 166 -17.00 14.74 13.28
CA ARG A 166 -16.69 15.06 11.85
C ARG A 166 -16.47 16.54 11.56
N THR A 167 -15.52 17.17 12.24
CA THR A 167 -15.17 18.56 11.95
C THR A 167 -14.42 18.68 10.61
N LEU A 168 -14.60 19.81 9.91
CA LEU A 168 -13.91 20.07 8.64
C LEU A 168 -12.38 20.01 8.78
N GLU A 169 -11.84 20.46 9.92
CA GLU A 169 -10.40 20.38 10.21
C GLU A 169 -9.91 18.93 10.29
N MET A 170 -10.67 18.05 10.95
CA MET A 170 -10.33 16.63 11.02
C MET A 170 -10.39 15.98 9.64
N LEU A 171 -11.41 16.31 8.84
CA LEU A 171 -11.52 15.79 7.47
C LEU A 171 -10.34 16.26 6.60
N ARG A 172 -9.93 17.54 6.71
CA ARG A 172 -8.73 18.06 6.02
C ARG A 172 -7.44 17.39 6.49
N HIS A 173 -7.30 17.15 7.79
CA HIS A 173 -6.16 16.42 8.34
C HIS A 173 -6.09 15.00 7.77
N LEU A 174 -7.20 14.25 7.81
CA LEU A 174 -7.27 12.90 7.23
C LEU A 174 -7.02 12.89 5.73
N ALA A 175 -7.45 13.93 5.02
CA ALA A 175 -7.18 14.09 3.60
C ALA A 175 -5.66 14.23 3.33
N SER A 176 -4.93 14.92 4.21
CA SER A 176 -3.46 14.95 4.19
C SER A 176 -2.84 13.57 4.49
N VAL A 177 -3.35 12.87 5.50
CA VAL A 177 -2.88 11.53 5.87
C VAL A 177 -3.12 10.55 4.72
N TYR A 178 -4.26 10.63 4.04
CA TYR A 178 -4.57 9.84 2.84
C TYR A 178 -3.51 10.03 1.75
N ARG A 179 -3.09 11.27 1.47
CA ARG A 179 -2.05 11.55 0.46
C ARG A 179 -0.73 10.89 0.86
N GLU A 180 -0.31 11.06 2.11
CA GLU A 180 0.90 10.43 2.64
C GLU A 180 0.84 8.90 2.51
N MET A 181 -0.23 8.27 3.02
CA MET A 181 -0.41 6.82 2.91
C MET A 181 -0.44 6.33 1.46
N SER A 182 -1.01 7.10 0.53
CA SER A 182 -1.03 6.75 -0.90
C SER A 182 0.39 6.68 -1.49
N PHE A 183 1.28 7.60 -1.12
CA PHE A 183 2.69 7.53 -1.53
C PHE A 183 3.41 6.36 -0.85
N LEU A 184 3.24 6.21 0.47
CA LEU A 184 3.86 5.13 1.23
C LEU A 184 3.44 3.75 0.68
N GLN A 185 2.17 3.55 0.34
CA GLN A 185 1.68 2.29 -0.24
C GLN A 185 2.38 1.97 -1.56
N ARG A 186 2.52 2.95 -2.46
CA ARG A 186 3.22 2.78 -3.75
C ARG A 186 4.69 2.40 -3.52
N TRP A 187 5.37 3.12 -2.64
CA TRP A 187 6.78 2.88 -2.34
C TRP A 187 7.04 1.55 -1.65
N ARG A 188 6.14 1.10 -0.79
CA ARG A 188 6.19 -0.24 -0.19
C ARG A 188 6.07 -1.33 -1.24
N SER A 189 5.24 -1.14 -2.28
CA SER A 189 5.19 -2.07 -3.42
C SER A 189 6.49 -2.07 -4.21
N GLN A 190 7.06 -0.90 -4.50
CA GLN A 190 8.35 -0.79 -5.21
C GLN A 190 9.51 -1.45 -4.45
N LEU A 191 9.58 -1.31 -3.13
CA LEU A 191 10.62 -1.98 -2.34
C LEU A 191 10.44 -3.51 -2.31
N LYS A 192 9.20 -4.01 -2.30
CA LYS A 192 8.93 -5.45 -2.42
C LYS A 192 9.39 -6.00 -3.78
N GLU A 193 9.14 -5.24 -4.86
CA GLU A 193 9.63 -5.59 -6.19
C GLU A 193 11.16 -5.58 -6.26
N ALA A 194 11.80 -4.57 -5.66
CA ALA A 194 13.25 -4.48 -5.60
C ALA A 194 13.88 -5.63 -4.79
N ASP A 195 13.27 -6.01 -3.67
CA ASP A 195 13.68 -7.15 -2.85
C ASP A 195 13.58 -8.47 -3.63
N LEU A 196 12.47 -8.67 -4.36
CA LEU A 196 12.29 -9.83 -5.23
C LEU A 196 13.39 -9.87 -6.30
N LEU A 197 13.63 -8.75 -6.98
CA LEU A 197 14.64 -8.65 -8.04
C LEU A 197 16.05 -8.97 -7.52
N LEU A 198 16.41 -8.46 -6.35
CA LEU A 198 17.70 -8.74 -5.72
C LEU A 198 17.84 -10.21 -5.29
N LYS A 199 16.74 -10.87 -4.90
CA LYS A 199 16.71 -12.31 -4.57
C LYS A 199 16.81 -13.21 -5.79
N THR A 200 16.22 -12.81 -6.92
CA THR A 200 16.23 -13.58 -8.18
C THR A 200 17.39 -13.23 -9.11
N CYS A 201 18.27 -12.32 -8.68
CA CYS A 201 19.41 -11.84 -9.44
C CYS A 201 20.36 -13.01 -9.80
N PRO A 202 20.72 -13.20 -11.09
CA PRO A 202 21.56 -14.33 -11.55
C PRO A 202 22.99 -14.25 -11.00
#